data_AF-E3QU80-F1
#
_entry.id   AF-E3QU80-F1
#
_cell.length_a   1.000
_cell.length_b   1.000
_cell.length_c   1.000
_cell.angle_alpha   90.00
_cell.angle_beta   90.00
_cell.angle_gamma   90.00
#
_symmetry.space_group_name_H-M   'P 1'
#
loop_
_entity.id
_entity.type
_entity.pdbx_description
1 polymer ?
#
loop_
_entity_poly.entity_id
_entity_poly.type
_entity_poly.pdbx_seq_one_letter_code
_entity_poly.pdbx_strand_id
1 'polypeptide(L)'
;MGKHLREDILNLKKPGTPRSLVGSLDIDACLSSETKYACLYWTHHAAQANSGADLLETVYDFLCRHFLHWFEVLAWLGKAYEIVAMLRAIQSAAAHLDSGALQKVFG
;
A
#
# COMPACT_ATOMS: atom_id res chain seq x y z
N MET A 1 4.36 -5.71 -6.75
CA MET A 1 4.86 -4.66 -5.82
C MET A 1 5.73 -5.24 -4.71
N GLY A 2 5.31 -6.28 -3.96
CA GLY A 2 6.05 -6.78 -2.77
C GLY A 2 7.54 -7.04 -2.96
N LYS A 3 7.98 -7.59 -4.10
CA LYS A 3 9.40 -7.86 -4.39
C LYS A 3 10.32 -6.62 -4.43
N HIS A 4 9.75 -5.42 -4.54
CA HIS A 4 10.50 -4.16 -4.56
C HIS A 4 10.45 -3.41 -3.22
N LEU A 5 9.67 -3.92 -2.24
CA LEU A 5 9.54 -3.31 -0.93
C LEU A 5 10.43 -4.05 0.08
N ARG A 6 11.23 -3.27 0.79
CA ARG A 6 12.11 -3.75 1.87
C ARG A 6 12.26 -2.66 2.92
N GLU A 7 12.66 -3.07 4.12
CA GLU A 7 13.08 -2.14 5.17
C GLU A 7 14.25 -1.28 4.67
N ASP A 8 14.26 -0.02 5.11
CA ASP A 8 15.27 0.97 4.75
C ASP A 8 15.36 1.10 3.23
N ILE A 9 14.21 1.43 2.62
CA ILE A 9 14.02 1.46 1.16
C ILE A 9 15.00 2.40 0.48
N LEU A 10 15.37 3.50 1.16
CA LEU A 10 16.36 4.49 0.71
C LEU A 10 17.81 4.14 1.11
N ASN A 11 18.03 3.02 1.82
CA ASN A 11 19.35 2.54 2.27
C ASN A 11 20.12 3.58 3.11
N LEU A 12 19.42 4.28 4.00
CA LEU A 12 19.99 5.31 4.86
C LEU A 12 20.76 4.72 6.05
N LYS A 13 20.50 3.45 6.41
CA LYS A 13 21.09 2.73 7.54
C LYS A 13 20.95 3.46 8.89
N LYS A 14 19.96 4.36 8.98
CA LYS A 14 19.70 5.22 10.13
C LYS A 14 18.18 5.32 10.37
N PRO A 15 17.61 4.37 11.12
CA PRO A 15 16.19 4.41 11.49
C PRO A 15 15.86 5.72 12.22
N GLY A 16 14.65 6.23 12.01
CA GLY A 16 14.20 7.48 12.64
C GLY A 16 14.75 8.75 11.99
N THR A 17 15.44 8.65 10.85
CA THR A 17 15.83 9.83 10.07
C THR A 17 14.59 10.64 9.68
N PRO A 18 14.42 11.87 10.19
CA PRO A 18 13.27 12.69 9.86
C PRO A 18 13.33 13.12 8.39
N ARG A 19 12.16 13.14 7.74
CA ARG A 19 12.06 13.51 6.32
C ARG A 19 12.62 14.89 5.98
N SER A 20 12.54 15.83 6.92
CA SER A 20 13.10 17.18 6.76
C SER A 20 14.62 17.19 6.60
N LEU A 21 15.35 16.23 7.18
CA LEU A 21 16.80 16.10 7.02
C LEU A 21 17.22 15.49 5.68
N VAL A 22 16.25 14.97 4.92
CA VAL A 22 16.45 14.29 3.64
C VAL A 22 16.14 15.24 2.47
N GLY A 23 16.06 16.55 2.72
CA GLY A 23 15.79 17.58 1.70
C GLY A 23 16.79 17.63 0.53
N SER A 24 17.93 16.95 0.62
CA SER A 24 18.92 16.79 -0.45
C SER A 24 18.96 15.40 -1.09
N LEU A 25 18.16 14.45 -0.61
CA LEU A 25 18.13 13.10 -1.18
C LEU A 25 17.20 13.11 -2.38
N ASP A 26 17.73 12.72 -3.53
CA ASP A 26 16.92 12.52 -4.72
C ASP A 26 16.08 11.25 -4.54
N ILE A 27 14.89 11.41 -3.96
CA ILE A 27 13.91 10.33 -3.79
C ILE A 27 13.57 9.71 -5.15
N ASP A 28 13.65 10.49 -6.23
CA ASP A 28 13.43 9.99 -7.59
C ASP A 28 14.59 9.13 -8.10
N ALA A 29 15.82 9.35 -7.62
CA ALA A 29 16.96 8.46 -7.86
C ALA A 29 16.90 7.17 -7.02
N CYS A 30 16.32 7.21 -5.82
CA CYS A 30 16.27 6.06 -4.92
C CYS A 30 15.05 5.15 -5.15
N LEU A 31 13.93 5.70 -5.65
CA LEU A 31 12.69 4.96 -5.88
C LEU A 31 12.32 4.96 -7.35
N SER A 32 12.16 3.75 -7.91
CA SER A 32 11.68 3.60 -9.29
C SER A 32 10.28 4.19 -9.46
N SER A 33 9.98 4.69 -10.65
CA SER A 33 8.67 5.25 -10.99
C SER A 33 7.54 4.23 -10.79
N GLU A 34 7.79 2.96 -11.06
CA GLU A 34 6.84 1.86 -10.85
C GLU A 34 6.57 1.63 -9.36
N THR A 35 7.60 1.73 -8.52
CA THR A 35 7.46 1.57 -7.07
C THR A 35 6.64 2.72 -6.48
N LYS A 36 6.93 3.96 -6.89
CA LYS A 36 6.18 5.15 -6.48
C LYS A 36 4.72 5.02 -6.90
N TYR A 37 4.48 4.70 -8.18
CA TYR A 37 3.13 4.53 -8.72
C TYR A 37 2.36 3.42 -7.99
N ALA A 38 2.97 2.23 -7.84
CA ALA A 38 2.33 1.12 -7.17
C ALA A 38 1.98 1.49 -5.72
N CYS A 39 2.90 2.08 -4.96
CA CYS A 39 2.65 2.47 -3.57
C CYS A 39 1.52 3.52 -3.44
N LEU A 40 1.35 4.41 -4.42
CA LEU A 40 0.30 5.43 -4.42
C LEU A 40 -1.06 4.93 -4.88
N TYR A 41 -1.12 3.93 -5.75
CA TYR A 41 -2.38 3.60 -6.46
C TYR A 41 -2.85 2.16 -6.34
N TRP A 42 -2.07 1.24 -5.76
CA TRP A 42 -2.48 -0.17 -5.70
C TRP A 42 -3.81 -0.36 -4.94
N THR A 43 -4.04 0.40 -3.85
CA THR A 43 -5.27 0.33 -3.06
C THR A 43 -6.49 0.83 -3.82
N HIS A 44 -6.31 1.88 -4.64
CA HIS A 44 -7.34 2.44 -5.50
C HIS A 44 -7.75 1.44 -6.60
N HIS A 45 -6.76 0.78 -7.21
CA HIS A 45 -7.00 -0.27 -8.20
C HIS A 45 -7.67 -1.49 -7.56
N ALA A 46 -7.19 -1.93 -6.38
CA ALA A 46 -7.78 -3.04 -5.64
C ALA A 46 -9.24 -2.77 -5.26
N ALA A 47 -9.56 -1.56 -4.79
CA ALA A 47 -10.92 -1.18 -4.43
C ALA A 47 -11.89 -1.17 -5.63
N GLN A 48 -11.39 -0.89 -6.84
CA GLN A 48 -12.21 -0.88 -8.06
C GLN A 48 -12.27 -2.21 -8.80
N ALA A 49 -11.35 -3.12 -8.55
CA ALA A 49 -11.19 -4.34 -9.35
C ALA A 49 -12.38 -5.31 -9.22
N ASN A 50 -13.40 -5.02 -8.39
CA ASN A 50 -14.59 -5.84 -8.14
C ASN A 50 -14.27 -7.35 -8.03
N SER A 51 -13.12 -7.65 -7.41
CA SER A 51 -12.50 -8.96 -7.43
C SER A 51 -12.86 -9.72 -6.17
N GLY A 52 -13.13 -11.03 -6.28
CA GLY A 52 -13.58 -11.89 -5.19
C GLY A 52 -12.54 -12.18 -4.10
N ALA A 53 -12.80 -13.25 -3.33
CA ALA A 53 -12.01 -13.66 -2.16
C ALA A 53 -10.48 -13.75 -2.41
N ASP A 54 -10.05 -14.15 -3.61
CA ASP A 54 -8.64 -14.28 -3.97
C ASP A 54 -7.87 -12.94 -3.90
N LEU A 55 -8.52 -11.82 -4.26
CA LEU A 55 -7.91 -10.50 -4.11
C LEU A 55 -7.76 -10.14 -2.63
N LEU A 56 -8.76 -10.45 -1.83
CA LEU A 56 -8.77 -10.20 -0.39
C LEU A 56 -7.64 -10.94 0.32
N GLU A 57 -7.42 -12.22 -0.01
CA GLU A 57 -6.30 -13.00 0.52
C GLU A 57 -4.95 -12.39 0.11
N THR A 58 -4.82 -12.00 -1.16
CA THR A 58 -3.60 -11.35 -1.68
C THR A 58 -3.31 -10.02 -0.97
N VAL A 59 -4.35 -9.22 -0.72
CA VAL A 59 -4.25 -7.93 -0.02
C VAL A 59 -3.85 -8.15 1.45
N TYR A 60 -4.49 -9.11 2.12
CA TYR A 60 -4.19 -9.45 3.50
C TYR A 60 -2.73 -9.90 3.66
N ASP A 61 -2.30 -10.84 2.83
CA ASP A 61 -0.93 -11.33 2.80
C ASP A 61 0.09 -10.22 2.56
N PHE A 62 -0.19 -9.34 1.60
CA PHE A 62 0.64 -8.17 1.33
C PHE A 62 0.77 -7.26 2.56
N LEU A 63 -0.35 -6.95 3.24
CA LEU A 63 -0.33 -6.10 4.42
C LEU A 63 0.44 -6.75 5.57
N CYS A 64 0.25 -8.05 5.82
CA CYS A 64 0.97 -8.77 6.86
C CYS A 64 2.49 -8.72 6.66
N ARG A 65 2.98 -8.79 5.43
CA ARG A 65 4.43 -8.83 5.12
C ARG A 65 5.05 -7.45 4.87
N HIS A 66 4.31 -6.54 4.26
CA HIS A 66 4.87 -5.31 3.67
C HIS A 66 4.20 -4.02 4.12
N PHE A 67 3.27 -4.04 5.10
CA PHE A 67 2.61 -2.82 5.55
C PHE A 67 3.60 -1.72 5.96
N LEU A 68 4.60 -2.03 6.80
CA LEU A 68 5.58 -1.04 7.24
C LEU A 68 6.50 -0.56 6.11
N HIS A 69 6.89 -1.45 5.21
CA HIS A 69 7.70 -1.10 4.03
C HIS A 69 6.94 -0.16 3.08
N TRP A 70 5.66 -0.42 2.88
CA TRP A 70 4.78 0.45 2.10
C TRP A 70 4.58 1.80 2.80
N PHE A 71 4.32 1.80 4.11
CA PHE A 71 4.20 3.02 4.89
C PHE A 71 5.47 3.87 4.87
N GLU A 72 6.65 3.24 4.93
CA GLU A 72 7.94 3.91 4.81
C GLU A 72 8.04 4.66 3.47
N VAL A 73 7.68 4.02 2.36
CA VAL A 73 7.64 4.69 1.04
C VAL A 73 6.67 5.88 1.06
N LEU A 74 5.46 5.71 1.61
CA LEU A 74 4.51 6.83 1.71
C LEU A 74 5.04 7.97 2.59
N ALA A 75 5.76 7.66 3.67
CA ALA A 75 6.43 8.67 4.49
C ALA A 75 7.46 9.44 3.65
N TRP A 76 8.30 8.74 2.90
CA TRP A 76 9.27 9.35 1.97
C TRP A 76 8.63 10.13 0.84
N LEU A 77 7.42 9.79 0.40
CA LEU A 77 6.65 10.57 -0.57
C LEU A 77 5.85 11.72 0.06
N GLY A 78 5.76 11.79 1.39
CA GLY A 78 4.99 12.84 2.08
C GLY A 78 3.51 12.60 2.08
N LYS A 79 3.15 11.33 1.94
CA LYS A 79 1.82 10.80 1.73
C LYS A 79 1.43 9.82 2.83
N ALA A 80 2.20 9.75 3.92
CA ALA A 80 1.93 8.90 5.07
C ALA A 80 0.52 9.11 5.64
N TYR A 81 -0.01 10.35 5.61
CA TYR A 81 -1.37 10.65 6.09
C TYR A 81 -2.46 10.00 5.24
N GLU A 82 -2.19 9.67 3.99
CA GLU A 82 -3.17 9.06 3.08
C GLU A 82 -3.42 7.58 3.41
N ILE A 83 -2.54 6.93 4.18
CA ILE A 83 -2.63 5.48 4.45
C ILE A 83 -3.95 5.10 5.11
N VAL A 84 -4.50 5.97 5.97
CA VAL A 84 -5.79 5.73 6.64
C VAL A 84 -6.93 5.68 5.62
N ALA A 85 -6.95 6.61 4.65
CA ALA A 85 -7.97 6.63 3.61
C ALA A 85 -7.82 5.42 2.68
N MET A 86 -6.58 5.04 2.34
CA MET A 86 -6.28 3.88 1.49
C MET A 86 -6.71 2.56 2.13
N LEU A 87 -6.44 2.37 3.43
CA LEU A 87 -6.89 1.19 4.18
C LEU A 87 -8.42 1.13 4.27
N ARG A 88 -9.08 2.27 4.51
CA ARG A 88 -10.56 2.35 4.51
C ARG A 88 -11.16 1.98 3.16
N ALA A 89 -10.55 2.41 2.05
CA ALA A 89 -11.03 2.08 0.71
C ALA A 89 -11.00 0.56 0.46
N ILE A 90 -9.90 -0.10 0.85
CA ILE A 90 -9.78 -1.56 0.78
C ILE A 90 -10.80 -2.25 1.68
N GLN A 91 -10.96 -1.78 2.92
CA GLN A 91 -11.91 -2.36 3.88
C GLN A 91 -13.36 -2.25 3.37
N SER A 92 -13.72 -1.11 2.79
CA SER A 92 -15.05 -0.92 2.19
C SER A 92 -15.26 -1.86 1.01
N ALA A 93 -14.25 -2.01 0.14
CA ALA A 93 -14.33 -2.95 -0.98
C ALA A 93 -14.50 -4.40 -0.51
N ALA A 94 -13.80 -4.79 0.55
CA ALA A 94 -13.94 -6.11 1.16
C ALA A 94 -15.36 -6.36 1.71
N ALA A 95 -15.94 -5.40 2.43
CA ALA A 95 -17.27 -5.54 3.01
C ALA A 95 -18.39 -5.72 1.96
N HIS A 96 -18.22 -5.13 0.77
CA HIS A 96 -19.16 -5.33 -0.33
C HIS A 96 -19.11 -6.75 -0.92
N LEU A 97 -17.95 -7.41 -0.88
CA LEU A 97 -17.79 -8.78 -1.39
C LEU A 97 -18.46 -9.80 -0.47
N ASP A 98 -18.35 -9.62 0.85
CA ASP A 98 -19.06 -10.46 1.83
C ASP A 98 -20.58 -10.33 1.69
N SER A 99 -21.08 -9.12 1.42
CA SER A 99 -22.50 -8.86 1.19
C SER A 99 -23.01 -9.51 -0.11
N GLY A 100 -22.21 -9.45 -1.19
CA GLY A 100 -22.53 -10.08 -2.47
C GLY A 100 -22.45 -11.61 -2.46
N ALA A 101 -21.53 -12.18 -1.67
CA ALA A 101 -21.43 -13.62 -1.45
C ALA A 101 -22.69 -14.17 -0.76
N LEU A 102 -23.21 -13.46 0.25
CA LEU A 102 -24.46 -13.82 0.91
C LEU A 102 -25.67 -13.73 -0.05
N GLN A 103 -25.74 -12.71 -0.90
CA GLN A 103 -26.81 -12.61 -1.92
C GLN A 103 -26.81 -13.76 -2.94
N LYS A 104 -25.65 -14.32 -3.30
CA LYS A 104 -25.58 -15.50 -4.19
C LYS A 104 -25.99 -16.81 -3.52
N VAL A 105 -25.91 -16.90 -2.19
CA VAL A 105 -26.27 -18.11 -1.43
C VAL A 105 -27.77 -18.16 -1.14
N PHE A 106 -28.42 -17.00 -1.05
CA PHE A 106 -29.86 -16.88 -0.72
C PHE A 106 -30.73 -16.35 -1.88
N GLY A 107 -30.19 -16.33 -3.10
CA GLY A 107 -30.86 -15.87 -4.32
C GLY A 107 -31.31 -17.00 -5.22
#